data_AF-A0AAD7RQU5-F1
#
_entry.id   AF-A0AAD7RQU5-F1
#
_cell.length_a   1.000
_cell.length_b   1.000
_cell.length_c   1.000
_cell.angle_alpha   90.00
_cell.angle_beta   90.00
_cell.angle_gamma   90.00
#
_symmetry.space_group_name_H-M   'P 1'
#
loop_
_entity.id
_entity.type
_entity.pdbx_description
1 polymer ?
#
loop_
_entity_poly.entity_id
_entity_poly.type
_entity_poly.pdbx_seq_one_letter_code
_entity_poly.pdbx_strand_id
1 'polypeptide(L)'
;MDCEVFTPLLEQFMVTPLVTWVKTFGKFGGKGGNKLSEYVDLVDGIYLNEIMLQINPKATVQRTNKKVNNDSTLRIQNLSILIRQIKSYYQETLQQLIMMPLPNILVLGRTPLCEQSLDEVKKLLLLVLGCAVQCEQKEEYIEKIQNLDFDTKAVIASHIQEVTHNQEKDLDSLSRNMAFHLKRLVDQRDEQLETIVELTQERDCGQYSPPAPSAQSPNDSPSMHRTESRQHLSVELADAKAKIRRPRSEPGVRSAGTGFLSSSPGICPLQSVWEREYSSQVALSRTRRETTSVSVRVPVSPDSAVTSWRGSGLKSKE
;
A
#
# COMPACT_ATOMS: atom_id res chain seq x y z
N MET A 1 -20.19 11.77 0.76
CA MET A 1 -20.20 11.09 -0.55
C MET A 1 -21.46 10.28 -0.61
N ASP A 2 -22.29 10.53 -1.61
CA ASP A 2 -23.51 9.76 -1.82
C ASP A 2 -23.13 8.34 -2.28
N CYS A 3 -23.87 7.35 -1.77
CA CYS A 3 -23.61 5.92 -2.01
C CYS A 3 -23.50 5.57 -3.50
N GLU A 4 -24.16 6.34 -4.38
CA GLU A 4 -24.21 6.14 -5.82
C GLU A 4 -22.85 6.35 -6.53
N VAL A 5 -21.96 7.18 -5.99
CA VAL A 5 -20.64 7.47 -6.60
C VAL A 5 -19.57 6.47 -6.14
N PHE A 6 -19.74 5.87 -4.96
CA PHE A 6 -18.75 4.94 -4.41
C PHE A 6 -18.76 3.59 -5.13
N THR A 7 -19.93 3.08 -5.53
CA THR A 7 -20.06 1.79 -6.22
C THR A 7 -19.19 1.68 -7.47
N PRO A 8 -19.23 2.60 -8.47
CA PRO A 8 -18.37 2.48 -9.64
C PRO A 8 -16.87 2.56 -9.32
N LEU A 9 -16.47 3.38 -8.35
CA LEU A 9 -15.08 3.46 -7.89
C LEU A 9 -14.61 2.15 -7.25
N LEU A 10 -15.44 1.57 -6.39
CA LEU A 10 -15.21 0.26 -5.80
C LEU A 10 -15.10 -0.80 -6.89
N GLU A 11 -15.99 -0.79 -7.87
CA GLU A 11 -15.99 -1.77 -8.94
C GLU A 11 -14.72 -1.74 -9.79
N GLN A 12 -14.19 -0.53 -10.04
CA GLN A 12 -12.91 -0.31 -10.71
C GLN A 12 -11.73 -0.74 -9.82
N PHE A 13 -11.78 -0.41 -8.53
CA PHE A 13 -10.74 -0.79 -7.58
C PHE A 13 -10.58 -2.32 -7.47
N MET A 14 -11.70 -3.06 -7.44
CA MET A 14 -11.70 -4.52 -7.25
C MET A 14 -11.19 -5.32 -8.47
N VAL A 15 -10.94 -4.66 -9.61
CA VAL A 15 -10.29 -5.23 -10.79
C VAL A 15 -8.86 -4.72 -10.99
N THR A 16 -8.32 -3.94 -10.04
CA THR A 16 -6.94 -3.46 -10.12
C THR A 16 -5.94 -4.61 -10.00
N PRO A 17 -4.74 -4.48 -10.60
CA PRO A 17 -3.71 -5.51 -10.53
C PRO A 17 -3.35 -5.97 -9.11
N LEU A 18 -3.31 -5.05 -8.14
CA LEU A 18 -3.04 -5.40 -6.73
C LEU A 18 -4.12 -6.30 -6.13
N VAL A 19 -5.40 -6.01 -6.38
CA VAL A 19 -6.50 -6.84 -5.90
C VAL A 19 -6.50 -8.19 -6.61
N THR A 20 -6.25 -8.21 -7.92
CA THR A 20 -6.11 -9.45 -8.70
C THR A 20 -4.98 -10.33 -8.16
N TRP A 21 -3.83 -9.74 -7.82
CA TRP A 21 -2.72 -10.46 -7.19
C TRP A 21 -3.09 -11.01 -5.82
N VAL A 22 -3.73 -10.22 -4.96
CA VAL A 22 -4.15 -10.69 -3.63
C VAL A 22 -5.16 -11.84 -3.71
N LYS A 23 -6.05 -11.85 -4.71
CA LYS A 23 -6.97 -12.97 -4.98
C LYS A 23 -6.28 -14.30 -5.30
N THR A 24 -4.99 -14.29 -5.65
CA THR A 24 -4.23 -15.54 -5.89
C THR A 24 -3.94 -16.33 -4.61
N PHE A 25 -4.03 -15.70 -3.44
CA PHE A 25 -3.82 -16.37 -2.14
C PHE A 25 -5.02 -17.21 -1.70
N GLY A 26 -6.19 -17.00 -2.32
CA GLY A 26 -7.40 -17.73 -2.02
C GLY A 26 -8.64 -16.90 -2.33
N LYS A 27 -9.81 -17.54 -2.27
CA LYS A 27 -11.08 -16.83 -2.44
C LYS A 27 -11.48 -16.17 -1.12
N PHE A 28 -11.69 -14.86 -1.16
CA PHE A 28 -12.40 -14.06 -0.17
C PHE A 28 -13.66 -13.49 -0.85
N GLY A 29 -14.72 -13.18 -0.09
CA GLY A 29 -15.98 -12.62 -0.60
C GLY A 29 -17.23 -13.48 -0.40
N GLY A 30 -17.15 -14.59 0.35
CA GLY A 30 -18.28 -15.51 0.60
C GLY A 30 -18.88 -16.14 -0.67
N LYS A 31 -19.92 -16.97 -0.51
CA LYS A 31 -20.64 -17.61 -1.66
C LYS A 31 -21.39 -16.62 -2.56
N GLY A 32 -21.43 -15.34 -2.20
CA GLY A 32 -22.23 -14.29 -2.86
C GLY A 32 -21.53 -13.50 -3.97
N GLY A 33 -20.20 -13.64 -4.13
CA GLY A 33 -19.44 -13.18 -5.31
C GLY A 33 -19.59 -11.70 -5.70
N ASN A 34 -20.08 -10.82 -4.81
CA ASN A 34 -20.22 -9.41 -5.13
C ASN A 34 -18.97 -8.64 -4.69
N LYS A 35 -18.59 -7.62 -5.46
CA LYS A 35 -17.34 -6.87 -5.24
C LYS A 35 -17.31 -6.16 -3.87
N LEU A 36 -18.47 -5.86 -3.29
CA LEU A 36 -18.59 -5.26 -1.97
C LEU A 36 -18.20 -6.22 -0.85
N SER A 37 -18.63 -7.49 -0.89
CA SER A 37 -18.25 -8.48 0.12
C SER A 37 -16.75 -8.78 0.05
N GLU A 38 -16.20 -8.93 -1.15
CA GLU A 38 -14.76 -9.09 -1.34
C GLU A 38 -13.97 -7.90 -0.77
N TYR A 39 -14.45 -6.68 -0.98
CA TYR A 39 -13.80 -5.50 -0.41
C TYR A 39 -13.92 -5.43 1.11
N VAL A 40 -15.07 -5.81 1.68
CA VAL A 40 -15.26 -5.87 3.14
C VAL A 40 -14.26 -6.84 3.78
N ASP A 41 -13.99 -7.99 3.16
CA ASP A 41 -13.00 -8.96 3.62
C ASP A 41 -11.54 -8.44 3.55
N LEU A 42 -11.26 -7.44 2.70
CA LEU A 42 -9.96 -6.77 2.69
C LEU A 42 -9.85 -5.77 3.86
N VAL A 43 -10.90 -4.96 4.08
CA VAL A 43 -10.86 -3.88 5.09
C VAL A 43 -11.07 -4.38 6.51
N ASP A 44 -11.68 -5.55 6.74
CA ASP A 44 -11.88 -6.11 8.08
C ASP A 44 -10.57 -6.59 8.75
N GLY A 45 -9.50 -6.67 7.95
CA GLY A 45 -8.15 -7.05 8.35
C GLY A 45 -7.97 -8.54 8.62
N ILE A 46 -8.97 -9.40 8.51
CA ILE A 46 -8.82 -10.83 8.79
C ILE A 46 -7.96 -11.48 7.70
N TYR A 47 -8.39 -11.33 6.44
CA TYR A 47 -7.76 -12.00 5.30
C TYR A 47 -6.31 -11.56 5.08
N LEU A 48 -6.04 -10.25 5.20
CA LEU A 48 -4.69 -9.71 5.01
C LEU A 48 -3.73 -10.11 6.15
N ASN A 49 -4.20 -10.25 7.38
CA ASN A 49 -3.38 -10.82 8.47
C ASN A 49 -3.05 -12.30 8.19
N GLU A 50 -3.98 -13.07 7.62
CA GLU A 50 -3.70 -14.47 7.23
C GLU A 50 -2.65 -14.56 6.13
N ILE A 51 -2.70 -13.66 5.14
CA ILE A 51 -1.64 -13.56 4.12
C ILE A 51 -0.29 -13.21 4.77
N MET A 52 -0.24 -12.23 5.67
CA MET A 52 1.02 -11.86 6.34
C MET A 52 1.59 -12.99 7.19
N LEU A 53 0.75 -13.84 7.78
CA LEU A 53 1.19 -15.05 8.48
C LEU A 53 1.78 -16.11 7.53
N GLN A 54 1.26 -16.23 6.31
CA GLN A 54 1.87 -17.09 5.28
C GLN A 54 3.23 -16.53 4.82
N ILE A 55 3.33 -15.21 4.67
CA ILE A 55 4.58 -14.54 4.23
C ILE A 55 5.66 -14.61 5.31
N ASN A 56 5.30 -14.44 6.58
CA ASN A 56 6.21 -14.50 7.71
C ASN A 56 5.71 -15.44 8.82
N PRO A 57 5.86 -16.76 8.66
CA PRO A 57 5.41 -17.74 9.65
C PRO A 57 6.11 -17.63 11.01
N LYS A 58 7.29 -16.98 11.06
CA LYS A 58 8.09 -16.78 12.28
C LYS A 58 7.61 -15.58 13.11
N ALA A 59 6.71 -14.75 12.57
CA ALA A 59 6.17 -13.60 13.29
C ALA A 59 5.43 -14.03 14.56
N THR A 60 5.52 -13.20 15.61
CA THR A 60 4.66 -13.36 16.80
C THR A 60 3.19 -13.24 16.38
N VAL A 61 2.45 -14.34 16.50
CA VAL A 61 1.04 -14.41 16.12
C VAL A 61 0.21 -13.69 17.17
N GLN A 62 -0.30 -12.51 16.82
CA GLN A 62 -1.41 -11.92 17.56
C GLN A 62 -2.74 -12.39 16.96
N ARG A 63 -3.67 -12.73 17.83
CA ARG A 63 -4.95 -13.30 17.43
C ARG A 63 -5.86 -12.21 16.88
N THR A 64 -6.28 -12.37 15.63
CA THR A 64 -7.28 -11.50 15.01
C THR A 64 -8.69 -11.82 15.48
N ASN A 65 -9.55 -10.80 15.51
CA ASN A 65 -10.97 -10.94 15.75
C ASN A 65 -11.64 -11.51 14.51
N LYS A 66 -12.08 -12.78 14.57
CA LYS A 66 -12.68 -13.49 13.43
C LYS A 66 -14.14 -13.12 13.15
N LYS A 67 -14.80 -12.41 14.06
CA LYS A 67 -16.20 -11.99 13.94
C LYS A 67 -16.30 -10.47 14.08
N VAL A 68 -15.82 -9.76 13.07
CA VAL A 68 -15.80 -8.29 13.08
C VAL A 68 -17.21 -7.72 13.00
N ASN A 69 -18.14 -8.35 12.26
CA ASN A 69 -19.55 -7.93 12.17
C ASN A 69 -19.73 -6.43 11.84
N ASN A 70 -18.85 -5.87 11.00
CA ASN A 70 -18.76 -4.44 10.69
C ASN A 70 -18.54 -3.50 11.90
N ASP A 71 -18.09 -4.03 13.04
CA ASP A 71 -17.65 -3.24 14.18
C ASP A 71 -16.34 -2.50 13.85
N SER A 72 -16.38 -1.18 13.93
CA SER A 72 -15.23 -0.32 13.62
C SER A 72 -14.05 -0.56 14.57
N THR A 73 -14.32 -0.84 15.84
CA THR A 73 -13.30 -1.05 16.87
C THR A 73 -12.55 -2.35 16.60
N LEU A 74 -13.27 -3.44 16.30
CA LEU A 74 -12.66 -4.72 15.95
C LEU A 74 -11.88 -4.65 14.63
N ARG A 75 -12.40 -3.91 13.64
CA ARG A 75 -11.69 -3.64 12.39
C ARG A 75 -10.38 -2.90 12.63
N ILE A 76 -10.41 -1.81 13.40
CA ILE A 76 -9.22 -1.04 13.76
C ILE A 76 -8.21 -1.94 14.47
N GLN A 77 -8.63 -2.76 15.43
CA GLN A 77 -7.72 -3.69 16.12
C GLN A 77 -7.05 -4.66 15.15
N ASN A 78 -7.81 -5.30 14.25
CA ASN A 78 -7.25 -6.22 13.26
C ASN A 78 -6.24 -5.51 12.33
N LEU A 79 -6.57 -4.30 11.88
CA LEU A 79 -5.69 -3.50 11.03
C LEU A 79 -4.44 -3.02 11.78
N SER A 80 -4.55 -2.67 13.06
CA SER A 80 -3.39 -2.33 13.90
C SER A 80 -2.42 -3.51 14.01
N ILE A 81 -2.94 -4.73 14.21
CA ILE A 81 -2.13 -5.96 14.22
C ILE A 81 -1.37 -6.10 12.90
N LEU A 82 -2.06 -5.92 11.78
CA LEU A 82 -1.50 -6.04 10.45
C LEU A 82 -0.38 -5.02 10.19
N ILE A 83 -0.64 -3.74 10.50
CA ILE A 83 0.35 -2.67 10.35
C ILE A 83 1.59 -2.96 11.21
N ARG A 84 1.42 -3.42 12.45
CA ARG A 84 2.56 -3.77 13.29
C ARG A 84 3.37 -4.94 12.71
N GLN A 85 2.71 -5.98 12.20
CA GLN A 85 3.38 -7.10 11.54
C GLN A 85 4.19 -6.65 10.31
N ILE A 86 3.59 -5.81 9.46
CA ILE A 86 4.25 -5.23 8.28
C ILE A 86 5.47 -4.40 8.73
N LYS A 87 5.30 -3.47 9.68
CA LYS A 87 6.40 -2.62 10.19
C LYS A 87 7.55 -3.46 10.74
N SER A 88 7.26 -4.40 11.65
CA SER A 88 8.27 -5.30 12.21
C SER A 88 8.96 -6.10 11.11
N TYR A 89 8.24 -6.55 10.09
CA TYR A 89 8.86 -7.28 8.98
C TYR A 89 9.89 -6.43 8.21
N TYR A 90 9.49 -5.22 7.78
CA TYR A 90 10.40 -4.30 7.10
C TYR A 90 11.59 -3.92 7.97
N GLN A 91 11.37 -3.60 9.24
CA GLN A 91 12.42 -3.07 10.11
C GLN A 91 13.36 -4.16 10.65
N GLU A 92 12.81 -5.29 11.09
CA GLU A 92 13.56 -6.33 11.79
C GLU A 92 14.08 -7.40 10.83
N THR A 93 13.28 -7.79 9.83
CA THR A 93 13.66 -8.84 8.88
C THR A 93 14.37 -8.28 7.67
N LEU A 94 13.78 -7.28 7.00
CA LEU A 94 14.36 -6.70 5.79
C LEU A 94 15.43 -5.63 6.09
N GLN A 95 15.48 -5.11 7.32
CA GLN A 95 16.36 -4.00 7.72
C GLN A 95 16.17 -2.73 6.86
N GLN A 96 14.93 -2.49 6.42
CA GLN A 96 14.53 -1.45 5.49
C GLN A 96 13.59 -0.43 6.15
N LEU A 97 13.68 0.84 5.74
CA LEU A 97 12.77 1.90 6.19
C LEU A 97 11.59 2.06 5.22
N ILE A 98 10.36 2.01 5.72
CA ILE A 98 9.18 2.31 4.91
C ILE A 98 9.13 3.83 4.64
N MET A 99 9.47 4.23 3.41
CA MET A 99 9.50 5.64 3.00
C MET A 99 8.12 6.21 2.67
N MET A 100 7.21 5.37 2.17
CA MET A 100 5.83 5.76 1.92
C MET A 100 5.05 5.96 3.23
N PRO A 101 4.02 6.83 3.26
CA PRO A 101 3.16 6.95 4.43
C PRO A 101 2.43 5.63 4.70
N LEU A 102 2.40 5.22 5.98
CA LEU A 102 1.63 4.05 6.39
C LEU A 102 0.12 4.27 6.15
N PRO A 103 -0.63 3.18 5.89
CA PRO A 103 -2.08 3.25 5.75
C PRO A 103 -2.76 3.85 6.97
N ASN A 104 -3.69 4.77 6.76
CA ASN A 104 -4.50 5.35 7.82
C ASN A 104 -5.64 4.40 8.22
N ILE A 105 -5.37 3.55 9.22
CA ILE A 105 -6.31 2.53 9.69
C ILE A 105 -7.57 3.10 10.34
N LEU A 106 -7.60 4.37 10.76
CA LEU A 106 -8.81 5.00 11.28
C LEU A 106 -9.83 5.27 10.17
N VAL A 107 -9.37 5.64 8.98
CA VAL A 107 -10.21 5.80 7.78
C VAL A 107 -10.82 4.46 7.40
N LEU A 108 -9.99 3.42 7.30
CA LEU A 108 -10.43 2.04 7.03
C LEU A 108 -11.39 1.53 8.10
N GLY A 109 -11.09 1.82 9.36
CA GLY A 109 -11.85 1.44 10.53
C GLY A 109 -13.26 2.00 10.57
N ARG A 110 -13.38 3.33 10.44
CA ARG A 110 -14.64 4.06 10.70
C ARG A 110 -15.45 4.34 9.45
N THR A 111 -14.79 4.61 8.33
CA THR A 111 -15.44 5.00 7.07
C THR A 111 -14.90 4.14 5.92
N PRO A 112 -15.09 2.81 5.96
CA PRO A 112 -14.56 1.89 4.96
C PRO A 112 -15.16 2.06 3.56
N LEU A 113 -16.29 2.76 3.42
CA LEU A 113 -17.01 2.92 2.14
C LEU A 113 -16.84 4.36 1.60
N CYS A 114 -15.59 4.77 1.38
CA CYS A 114 -15.28 6.06 0.78
C CYS A 114 -14.06 5.98 -0.16
N GLU A 115 -13.88 6.96 -1.04
CA GLU A 115 -12.73 6.98 -1.96
C GLU A 115 -11.39 6.90 -1.22
N GLN A 116 -11.24 7.66 -0.13
CA GLN A 116 -10.03 7.65 0.69
C GLN A 116 -9.70 6.25 1.23
N SER A 117 -10.70 5.46 1.61
CA SER A 117 -10.46 4.10 2.06
C SER A 117 -9.90 3.19 0.96
N LEU A 118 -10.26 3.40 -0.30
CA LEU A 118 -9.68 2.65 -1.43
C LEU A 118 -8.17 2.94 -1.55
N ASP A 119 -7.78 4.21 -1.39
CA ASP A 119 -6.37 4.62 -1.38
C ASP A 119 -5.59 4.02 -0.21
N GLU A 120 -6.19 3.99 0.99
CA GLU A 120 -5.57 3.38 2.16
C GLU A 120 -5.43 1.84 2.01
N VAL A 121 -6.43 1.16 1.42
CA VAL A 121 -6.30 -0.27 1.09
C VAL A 121 -5.21 -0.48 0.04
N LYS A 122 -5.12 0.36 -0.99
CA LYS A 122 -4.04 0.27 -1.99
C LYS A 122 -2.66 0.31 -1.35
N LYS A 123 -2.42 1.26 -0.43
CA LYS A 123 -1.16 1.34 0.33
C LYS A 123 -0.90 0.07 1.14
N LEU A 124 -1.94 -0.48 1.78
CA LEU A 124 -1.84 -1.73 2.53
C LEU A 124 -1.44 -2.90 1.63
N LEU A 125 -2.07 -3.05 0.46
CA LEU A 125 -1.75 -4.11 -0.51
C LEU A 125 -0.33 -3.95 -1.07
N LEU A 126 0.12 -2.72 -1.32
CA LEU A 126 1.49 -2.44 -1.76
C LEU A 126 2.53 -2.90 -0.74
N LEU A 127 2.31 -2.61 0.55
CA LEU A 127 3.22 -3.04 1.61
C LEU A 127 3.23 -4.57 1.76
N VAL A 128 2.07 -5.23 1.69
CA VAL A 128 1.99 -6.69 1.72
C VAL A 128 2.69 -7.32 0.51
N LEU A 129 2.56 -6.72 -0.69
CA LEU A 129 3.31 -7.14 -1.89
C LEU A 129 4.82 -7.03 -1.66
N GLY A 130 5.29 -5.90 -1.11
CA GLY A 130 6.70 -5.70 -0.82
C GLY A 130 7.24 -6.68 0.23
N CYS A 131 6.43 -7.10 1.20
CA CYS A 131 6.78 -8.21 2.09
C CYS A 131 6.87 -9.54 1.32
N ALA A 132 5.86 -9.89 0.53
CA ALA A 132 5.78 -11.16 -0.19
C ALA A 132 6.96 -11.39 -1.15
N VAL A 133 7.35 -10.37 -1.93
CA VAL A 133 8.43 -10.50 -2.93
C VAL A 133 9.84 -10.44 -2.32
N GLN A 134 9.96 -10.08 -1.05
CA GLN A 134 11.22 -10.01 -0.33
C GLN A 134 11.35 -11.06 0.78
N CYS A 135 10.38 -11.99 0.89
CA CYS A 135 10.39 -13.00 1.94
C CYS A 135 11.27 -14.23 1.68
N GLU A 136 11.41 -15.09 2.69
CA GLU A 136 12.21 -16.32 2.59
C GLU A 136 11.67 -17.28 1.51
N GLN A 137 10.35 -17.31 1.30
CA GLN A 137 9.66 -18.14 0.31
C GLN A 137 9.18 -17.32 -0.89
N LYS A 138 9.89 -16.25 -1.24
CA LYS A 138 9.51 -15.31 -2.29
C LYS A 138 9.26 -15.98 -3.64
N GLU A 139 9.94 -17.08 -3.95
CA GLU A 139 9.78 -17.83 -5.19
C GLU A 139 8.33 -18.29 -5.42
N GLU A 140 7.61 -18.72 -4.37
CA GLU A 140 6.20 -19.11 -4.47
C GLU A 140 5.31 -17.92 -4.86
N TYR A 141 5.54 -16.76 -4.25
CA TYR A 141 4.75 -15.56 -4.51
C TYR A 141 5.07 -14.96 -5.89
N ILE A 142 6.32 -15.11 -6.34
CA ILE A 142 6.74 -14.70 -7.67
C ILE A 142 6.12 -15.61 -8.73
N GLU A 143 6.03 -16.91 -8.49
CA GLU A 143 5.31 -17.83 -9.39
C GLU A 143 3.82 -17.45 -9.50
N LYS A 144 3.16 -17.10 -8.38
CA LYS A 144 1.78 -16.58 -8.41
C LYS A 144 1.65 -15.34 -9.29
N ILE A 145 2.61 -14.40 -9.23
CA ILE A 145 2.64 -13.22 -10.11
C ILE A 145 2.90 -13.64 -11.57
N GLN A 146 3.79 -14.59 -11.81
CA GLN A 146 4.12 -15.12 -13.13
C GLN A 146 2.94 -15.87 -13.79
N ASN A 147 1.93 -16.26 -13.03
CA ASN A 147 0.71 -16.87 -13.57
C ASN A 147 -0.40 -15.85 -13.90
N LEU A 148 -0.20 -14.55 -13.61
CA LEU A 148 -1.13 -13.49 -13.97
C LEU A 148 -1.07 -13.16 -15.48
N ASP A 149 -2.05 -12.40 -15.98
CA ASP A 149 -2.01 -11.88 -17.35
C ASP A 149 -0.88 -10.87 -17.55
N PHE A 150 -0.49 -10.66 -18.80
CA PHE A 150 0.68 -9.85 -19.16
C PHE A 150 0.56 -8.39 -18.68
N ASP A 151 -0.60 -7.77 -18.81
CA ASP A 151 -0.80 -6.37 -18.43
C ASP A 151 -0.79 -6.20 -16.91
N THR A 152 -1.44 -7.12 -16.18
CA THR A 152 -1.40 -7.16 -14.71
C THR A 152 0.03 -7.34 -14.20
N LYS A 153 0.82 -8.25 -14.79
CA LYS A 153 2.23 -8.44 -14.43
C LYS A 153 3.04 -7.15 -14.57
N ALA A 154 2.87 -6.43 -15.67
CA ALA A 154 3.63 -5.21 -15.93
C ALA A 154 3.34 -4.11 -14.89
N VAL A 155 2.07 -3.98 -14.47
CA VAL A 155 1.69 -3.03 -13.42
C VAL A 155 2.20 -3.49 -12.06
N ILE A 156 2.09 -4.78 -11.72
CA ILE A 156 2.65 -5.33 -10.47
C ILE A 156 4.17 -5.13 -10.41
N ALA A 157 4.89 -5.31 -11.52
CA ALA A 157 6.33 -5.04 -11.59
C ALA A 157 6.68 -3.58 -11.23
N SER A 158 5.87 -2.64 -11.73
CA SER A 158 6.03 -1.22 -11.39
C SER A 158 5.77 -0.95 -9.91
N HIS A 159 4.78 -1.62 -9.31
CA HIS A 159 4.51 -1.54 -7.87
C HIS A 159 5.60 -2.19 -7.01
N ILE A 160 6.19 -3.30 -7.46
CA ILE A 160 7.37 -3.90 -6.82
C ILE A 160 8.51 -2.89 -6.84
N GLN A 161 8.79 -2.28 -7.98
CA GLN A 161 9.82 -1.25 -8.08
C GLN A 161 9.53 -0.07 -7.13
N GLU A 162 8.29 0.42 -7.07
CA GLU A 162 7.89 1.50 -6.16
C GLU A 162 8.16 1.17 -4.68
N VAL A 163 7.89 -0.06 -4.26
CA VAL A 163 7.99 -0.47 -2.84
C VAL A 163 9.38 -0.98 -2.44
N THR A 164 10.22 -1.41 -3.39
CA THR A 164 11.57 -1.95 -3.10
C THR A 164 12.73 -1.03 -3.52
N HIS A 165 12.56 -0.18 -4.54
CA HIS A 165 13.66 0.59 -5.13
C HIS A 165 14.10 1.80 -4.28
N ASN A 166 13.24 2.28 -3.38
CA ASN A 166 13.47 3.50 -2.62
C ASN A 166 14.32 3.31 -1.34
N GLN A 167 14.92 2.15 -1.10
CA GLN A 167 15.51 1.84 0.21
C GLN A 167 17.04 1.65 0.22
N GLU A 168 17.70 1.40 -0.92
CA GLU A 168 19.14 1.10 -0.92
C GLU A 168 20.02 2.26 -1.42
N LYS A 169 19.62 2.97 -2.47
CA LYS A 169 20.53 3.91 -3.16
C LYS A 169 20.62 5.31 -2.54
N ASP A 170 19.57 5.77 -1.85
CA ASP A 170 19.55 7.12 -1.31
C ASP A 170 20.25 7.23 0.06
N LEU A 171 20.27 6.14 0.85
CA LEU A 171 20.92 6.12 2.17
C LEU A 171 22.45 6.09 2.10
N ASP A 172 23.01 5.56 1.01
CA ASP A 172 24.47 5.56 0.80
C ASP A 172 25.00 6.94 0.35
N SER A 173 24.14 7.81 -0.21
CA SER A 173 24.54 9.16 -0.64
C SER A 173 24.13 10.28 0.33
N LEU A 174 23.01 10.13 1.04
CA LEU A 174 22.62 10.98 2.17
C LEU A 174 23.42 10.55 3.41
N SER A 175 24.23 11.43 3.98
CA SER A 175 25.08 11.12 5.14
C SER A 175 24.39 10.20 6.16
N ARG A 176 25.09 9.16 6.62
CA ARG A 176 24.60 8.15 7.59
C ARG A 176 23.86 8.77 8.80
N ASN A 177 24.23 9.98 9.19
CA ASN A 177 23.59 10.74 10.27
C ASN A 177 22.20 11.29 9.87
N MET A 178 22.05 11.84 8.66
CA MET A 178 20.74 12.28 8.14
C MET A 178 19.79 11.10 7.95
N ALA A 179 20.30 9.99 7.41
CA ALA A 179 19.58 8.73 7.33
C ALA A 179 19.05 8.27 8.70
N PHE A 180 19.91 8.27 9.72
CA PHE A 180 19.52 7.94 11.09
C PHE A 180 18.48 8.91 11.67
N HIS A 181 18.63 10.22 11.44
CA HIS A 181 17.67 11.22 11.90
C HIS A 181 16.31 11.10 11.19
N LEU A 182 16.29 10.84 9.88
CA LEU A 182 15.07 10.62 9.12
C LEU A 182 14.35 9.36 9.58
N LYS A 183 15.08 8.25 9.77
CA LYS A 183 14.52 7.02 10.35
C LYS A 183 13.87 7.31 11.70
N ARG A 184 14.59 7.99 12.61
CA ARG A 184 14.05 8.36 13.92
C ARG A 184 12.80 9.24 13.82
N LEU A 185 12.76 10.20 12.89
CA LEU A 185 11.58 11.06 12.71
C LEU A 185 10.37 10.30 12.15
N VAL A 186 10.59 9.37 11.22
CA VAL A 186 9.54 8.49 10.70
C VAL A 186 9.02 7.57 11.80
N ASP A 187 9.92 6.95 12.58
CA ASP A 187 9.55 6.10 13.69
C ASP A 187 8.73 6.88 14.74
N GLN A 188 9.17 8.10 15.10
CA GLN A 188 8.43 8.98 16.02
C GLN A 188 7.05 9.35 15.50
N ARG A 189 6.92 9.68 14.20
CA ARG A 189 5.63 9.96 13.58
C ARG A 189 4.72 8.75 13.69
N ASP A 190 5.24 7.56 13.41
CA ASP A 190 4.44 6.33 13.40
C ASP A 190 4.02 5.90 14.81
N GLU A 191 4.89 6.07 15.80
CA GLU A 191 4.57 5.87 17.23
C GLU A 191 3.48 6.84 17.69
N GLN A 192 3.56 8.12 17.30
CA GLN A 192 2.52 9.10 17.60
C GLN A 192 1.18 8.75 16.94
N LEU A 193 1.20 8.23 15.70
CA LEU A 193 -0.01 7.77 15.03
C LEU A 193 -0.63 6.58 15.77
N GLU A 194 0.18 5.64 16.26
CA GLU A 194 -0.28 4.51 17.08
C GLU A 194 -0.93 4.99 18.38
N THR A 195 -0.30 5.92 19.11
CA THR A 195 -0.89 6.55 20.31
C THR A 195 -2.20 7.28 19.98
N ILE A 196 -2.30 7.95 18.83
CA ILE A 196 -3.56 8.58 18.41
C ILE A 196 -4.65 7.52 18.21
N VAL A 197 -4.34 6.37 17.60
CA VAL A 197 -5.31 5.28 17.45
C VAL A 197 -5.77 4.79 18.81
N GLU A 198 -4.85 4.50 19.74
CA GLU A 198 -5.16 4.04 21.09
C GLU A 198 -6.05 5.04 21.85
N LEU A 199 -5.63 6.30 21.95
CA LEU A 199 -6.39 7.35 22.64
C LEU A 199 -7.77 7.58 22.02
N THR A 200 -7.88 7.46 20.70
CA THR A 200 -9.18 7.63 20.05
C THR A 200 -10.07 6.41 20.30
N GLN A 201 -9.50 5.21 20.43
CA GLN A 201 -10.24 4.01 20.79
C GLN A 201 -10.73 4.05 22.24
N GLU A 202 -9.90 4.51 23.18
CA GLU A 202 -10.29 4.69 24.59
C GLU A 202 -11.43 5.70 24.75
N ARG A 203 -11.35 6.83 24.03
CA ARG A 203 -12.43 7.83 24.00
C ARG A 203 -13.74 7.23 23.53
N ASP A 204 -13.71 6.48 22.43
CA ASP A 204 -14.92 5.95 21.82
C ASP A 204 -15.52 4.83 22.69
N CYS A 205 -14.70 3.89 23.19
CA CYS A 205 -15.13 2.85 24.13
C CYS A 205 -15.72 3.43 25.44
N GLY A 206 -15.18 4.55 25.93
CA GLY A 206 -15.69 5.25 27.11
C GLY A 206 -17.01 5.99 26.91
N GLN A 207 -17.44 6.23 25.67
CA GLN A 207 -18.72 6.90 25.36
C GLN A 207 -19.92 5.94 25.24
N TYR A 208 -19.69 4.63 25.04
CA TYR A 208 -20.73 3.62 24.87
C TYR A 208 -21.10 2.85 26.14
N SER A 209 -20.78 3.36 27.34
CA SER A 209 -21.35 2.78 28.56
C SER A 209 -22.86 3.10 28.63
N PRO A 210 -23.74 2.09 28.79
CA PRO A 210 -25.16 2.35 29.00
C PRO A 210 -25.34 3.16 30.30
N PRO A 211 -26.27 4.12 30.38
CA PRO A 211 -26.66 4.65 31.68
C PRO A 211 -27.23 3.47 32.48
N ALA A 212 -26.58 3.12 33.58
CA ALA A 212 -27.10 2.11 34.50
C ALA A 212 -28.54 2.46 34.89
N PRO A 213 -29.48 1.49 34.96
CA PRO A 213 -30.83 1.77 35.40
C PRO A 213 -30.77 2.33 36.81
N SER A 214 -31.27 3.55 36.94
CA SER A 214 -31.16 4.37 38.15
C SER A 214 -32.01 3.75 39.26
N ALA A 215 -31.39 2.98 40.14
CA ALA A 215 -31.94 2.75 41.47
C ALA A 215 -31.73 4.06 42.26
N GLN A 216 -32.84 4.71 42.59
CA GLN A 216 -32.88 5.94 43.37
C GLN A 216 -32.28 5.70 44.76
N SER A 217 -31.18 6.39 45.06
CA SER A 217 -30.72 6.67 46.42
C SER A 217 -30.20 8.12 46.47
N PRO A 218 -30.61 8.93 47.46
CA PRO A 218 -30.26 10.34 47.55
C PRO A 218 -28.87 10.52 48.16
N ASN A 219 -28.14 11.54 47.70
CA ASN A 219 -26.77 11.96 48.08
C ASN A 219 -25.61 11.12 47.52
N ASP A 220 -25.19 11.43 46.29
CA ASP A 220 -23.82 11.90 46.02
C ASP A 220 -23.73 12.41 44.56
N SER A 221 -23.13 13.59 44.37
CA SER A 221 -23.10 14.29 43.08
C SER A 221 -21.98 13.74 42.16
N PRO A 222 -22.28 13.16 40.98
CA PRO A 222 -21.26 12.55 40.12
C PRO A 222 -20.65 13.48 39.06
N SER A 223 -20.92 14.80 39.11
CA SER A 223 -20.44 15.74 38.08
C SER A 223 -18.98 16.18 38.26
N MET A 224 -18.40 16.04 39.46
CA MET A 224 -17.06 16.55 39.75
C MET A 224 -15.96 15.68 39.12
N HIS A 225 -16.00 14.36 39.28
CA HIS A 225 -14.95 13.45 38.78
C HIS A 225 -14.84 13.38 37.26
N ARG A 226 -15.96 13.51 36.53
CA ARG A 226 -15.95 13.50 35.06
C ARG A 226 -15.29 14.76 34.49
N THR A 227 -15.43 15.88 35.20
CA THR A 227 -14.88 17.17 34.80
C THR A 227 -13.39 17.24 35.13
N GLU A 228 -12.98 16.71 36.27
CA GLU A 228 -11.57 16.57 36.67
C GLU A 228 -10.78 15.66 35.71
N SER A 229 -11.32 14.49 35.35
CA SER A 229 -10.67 13.58 34.39
C SER A 229 -10.49 14.25 33.02
N ARG A 230 -11.52 14.98 32.54
CA ARG A 230 -11.45 15.70 31.27
C ARG A 230 -10.47 16.89 31.30
N GLN A 231 -10.34 17.55 32.46
CA GLN A 231 -9.37 18.61 32.68
C GLN A 231 -7.94 18.05 32.76
N HIS A 232 -7.74 16.91 33.43
CA HIS A 232 -6.45 16.22 33.52
C HIS A 232 -5.95 15.77 32.13
N LEU A 233 -6.83 15.17 31.34
CA LEU A 233 -6.53 14.78 29.95
C LEU A 233 -6.23 15.99 29.05
N SER A 234 -6.91 17.12 29.28
CA SER A 234 -6.65 18.36 28.53
C SER A 234 -5.27 18.94 28.87
N VAL A 235 -4.82 18.80 30.11
CA VAL A 235 -3.49 19.22 30.58
C VAL A 235 -2.40 18.32 30.00
N GLU A 236 -2.58 17.00 30.03
CA GLU A 236 -1.61 16.06 29.42
C GLU A 236 -1.49 16.26 27.91
N LEU A 237 -2.60 16.51 27.22
CA LEU A 237 -2.58 16.85 25.79
C LEU A 237 -1.89 18.19 25.52
N ALA A 238 -2.07 19.18 26.39
CA ALA A 238 -1.37 20.46 26.28
C ALA A 238 0.13 20.30 26.52
N ASP A 239 0.54 19.45 27.47
CA ASP A 239 1.94 19.21 27.80
C ASP A 239 2.63 18.38 26.70
N ALA A 240 1.98 17.35 26.17
CA ALA A 240 2.45 16.62 24.99
C ALA A 240 2.59 17.54 23.77
N LYS A 241 1.61 18.41 23.53
CA LYS A 241 1.65 19.42 22.45
C LYS A 241 2.75 20.46 22.66
N ALA A 242 3.05 20.83 23.90
CA ALA A 242 4.16 21.73 24.23
C ALA A 242 5.53 21.05 24.05
N LYS A 243 5.63 19.76 24.37
CA LYS A 243 6.85 18.95 24.19
C LYS A 243 7.22 18.80 22.71
N ILE A 244 6.24 18.73 21.82
CA ILE A 244 6.43 18.73 20.36
C ILE A 244 6.93 20.09 19.85
N ARG A 245 6.59 21.20 20.52
CA ARG A 245 7.02 22.55 20.13
C ARG A 245 8.42 22.94 20.63
N ARG A 246 9.06 22.12 21.48
CA ARG A 246 10.44 22.36 21.93
C ARG A 246 11.42 21.63 21.01
N PRO A 247 12.16 22.32 20.13
CA PRO A 247 13.32 21.70 19.49
C PRO A 247 14.38 21.43 20.57
N ARG A 248 14.69 20.16 20.81
CA ARG A 248 15.74 19.77 21.78
C ARG A 248 17.11 20.07 21.17
N SER A 249 17.79 21.06 21.72
CA SER A 249 19.25 21.20 21.60
C SER A 249 19.91 20.14 22.50
N GLU A 250 20.50 19.09 21.91
CA GLU A 250 21.37 18.17 22.66
C GLU A 250 22.86 18.54 22.50
N PRO A 251 23.64 18.55 23.59
CA PRO A 251 25.10 18.57 23.53
C PRO A 251 25.66 17.24 23.01
N GLY A 252 26.65 17.32 22.13
CA GLY A 252 27.23 16.17 21.43
C GLY A 252 27.89 15.14 22.35
N VAL A 253 27.63 13.86 22.05
CA VAL A 253 28.35 12.72 22.60
C VAL A 253 29.25 12.14 21.51
N ARG A 254 30.54 12.02 21.85
CA ARG A 254 31.65 11.62 20.98
C ARG A 254 31.56 10.16 20.56
N SER A 255 31.85 9.89 19.29
CA SER A 255 32.01 8.56 18.71
C SER A 255 33.19 7.80 19.33
N ALA A 256 32.96 6.55 19.72
CA ALA A 256 33.98 5.51 19.75
C ALA A 256 33.61 4.47 18.70
N GLY A 257 34.49 4.30 17.72
CA GLY A 257 34.33 3.31 16.65
C GLY A 257 34.78 1.93 17.11
N THR A 258 34.06 0.91 16.64
CA THR A 258 34.58 -0.45 16.47
C THR A 258 33.97 -1.01 15.19
N GLY A 259 34.85 -1.44 14.30
CA GLY A 259 34.50 -2.00 13.01
C GLY A 259 33.92 -3.40 13.14
N PHE A 260 32.96 -3.71 12.27
CA PHE A 260 32.61 -5.07 11.92
C PHE A 260 32.34 -5.17 10.42
N LEU A 261 32.74 -6.32 9.88
CA LEU A 261 32.91 -6.67 8.48
C LEU A 261 31.60 -6.51 7.67
N SER A 262 31.72 -5.87 6.52
CA SER A 262 30.67 -5.78 5.50
C SER A 262 30.48 -7.14 4.83
N SER A 263 29.41 -7.83 5.19
CA SER A 263 28.78 -8.81 4.30
C SER A 263 27.69 -8.08 3.53
N SER A 264 27.94 -7.77 2.25
CA SER A 264 26.92 -7.24 1.34
C SER A 264 25.76 -8.24 1.22
N PRO A 265 24.50 -7.86 1.49
CA PRO A 265 23.39 -8.58 0.92
C PRO A 265 23.30 -8.17 -0.55
N GLY A 266 23.47 -9.15 -1.43
CA GLY A 266 23.38 -8.95 -2.87
C GLY A 266 22.00 -8.44 -3.28
N ILE A 267 21.99 -7.61 -4.32
CA ILE A 267 20.83 -7.26 -5.13
C ILE A 267 19.95 -8.51 -5.26
N CYS A 268 18.68 -8.41 -4.85
CA CYS A 268 17.73 -9.52 -4.92
C CYS A 268 17.80 -10.16 -6.32
N PRO A 269 18.10 -11.48 -6.45
CA PRO A 269 18.12 -12.17 -7.74
C PRO A 269 16.85 -11.95 -8.56
N LEU A 270 15.72 -11.72 -7.89
CA LEU A 270 14.44 -11.35 -8.47
C LEU A 270 14.48 -10.05 -9.27
N GLN A 271 15.16 -9.00 -8.82
CA GLN A 271 15.28 -7.77 -9.61
C GLN A 271 16.07 -8.03 -10.89
N SER A 272 17.09 -8.89 -10.86
CA SER A 272 17.83 -9.28 -12.06
C SER A 272 17.03 -10.20 -13.01
N VAL A 273 16.12 -11.02 -12.47
CA VAL A 273 15.21 -11.88 -13.27
C VAL A 273 14.15 -11.00 -13.90
N TRP A 274 13.49 -10.15 -13.11
CA TRP A 274 12.51 -9.17 -13.59
C TRP A 274 13.13 -8.21 -14.60
N GLU A 275 14.27 -7.57 -14.32
CA GLU A 275 14.92 -6.66 -15.27
C GLU A 275 15.33 -7.37 -16.57
N ARG A 276 15.78 -8.63 -16.53
CA ARG A 276 16.12 -9.40 -17.75
C ARG A 276 14.90 -9.81 -18.55
N GLU A 277 13.86 -10.34 -17.89
CA GLU A 277 12.66 -10.86 -18.52
C GLU A 277 11.74 -9.71 -18.99
N TYR A 278 11.64 -8.64 -18.20
CA TYR A 278 10.89 -7.42 -18.51
C TYR A 278 11.61 -6.56 -19.55
N SER A 279 12.94 -6.36 -19.48
CA SER A 279 13.64 -5.61 -20.55
C SER A 279 13.56 -6.34 -21.89
N SER A 280 13.63 -7.68 -21.88
CA SER A 280 13.45 -8.50 -23.09
C SER A 280 12.02 -8.40 -23.63
N GLN A 281 11.00 -8.44 -22.78
CA GLN A 281 9.60 -8.36 -23.19
C GLN A 281 9.14 -6.94 -23.56
N VAL A 282 9.65 -5.89 -22.92
CA VAL A 282 9.45 -4.48 -23.32
C VAL A 282 10.16 -4.20 -24.64
N ALA A 283 11.35 -4.76 -24.87
CA ALA A 283 12.03 -4.68 -26.16
C ALA A 283 11.21 -5.39 -27.27
N LEU A 284 10.66 -6.58 -27.00
CA LEU A 284 9.77 -7.29 -27.93
C LEU A 284 8.46 -6.52 -28.18
N SER A 285 7.89 -5.90 -27.15
CA SER A 285 6.68 -5.06 -27.25
C SER A 285 6.90 -3.78 -28.07
N ARG A 286 8.05 -3.12 -27.88
CA ARG A 286 8.48 -1.96 -28.68
C ARG A 286 8.70 -2.35 -30.14
N THR A 287 9.38 -3.47 -30.38
CA THR A 287 9.60 -4.04 -31.72
C THR A 287 8.26 -4.40 -32.40
N ARG A 288 7.29 -4.91 -31.63
CA ARG A 288 5.95 -5.20 -32.14
C ARG A 288 5.19 -3.93 -32.52
N ARG A 289 5.24 -2.87 -31.72
CA ARG A 289 4.61 -1.58 -32.06
C ARG A 289 5.29 -0.88 -33.24
N GLU A 290 6.61 -0.98 -33.35
CA GLU A 290 7.38 -0.46 -34.48
C GLU A 290 7.04 -1.20 -35.78
N THR A 291 6.94 -2.53 -35.74
CA THR A 291 6.53 -3.33 -36.90
C THR A 291 5.08 -3.09 -37.32
N THR A 292 4.15 -2.86 -36.38
CA THR A 292 2.77 -2.43 -36.74
C THR A 292 2.72 -1.01 -37.29
N SER A 293 3.60 -0.11 -36.84
CA SER A 293 3.69 1.27 -37.36
C SER A 293 4.34 1.35 -38.75
N VAL A 294 5.21 0.40 -39.09
CA VAL A 294 5.87 0.31 -40.41
C VAL A 294 4.99 -0.42 -41.44
N SER A 295 4.06 -1.29 -41.03
CA SER A 295 3.14 -2.00 -41.93
C SER A 295 1.93 -1.20 -42.42
N VAL A 296 1.75 0.06 -41.97
CA VAL A 296 0.78 1.00 -42.57
C VAL A 296 1.52 1.97 -43.49
N ARG A 297 2.20 1.45 -44.50
CA ARG A 297 2.58 2.23 -45.68
C ARG A 297 1.78 1.68 -46.86
N VAL A 298 0.69 2.36 -47.17
CA VAL A 298 -0.13 2.11 -48.37
C VAL A 298 0.81 2.08 -49.59
N PRO A 299 0.78 1.04 -50.44
CA PRO A 299 1.57 1.04 -51.65
C PRO A 299 1.04 2.14 -52.58
N VAL A 300 1.84 3.19 -52.77
CA VAL A 300 1.62 4.18 -53.83
C VAL A 300 1.87 3.47 -55.15
N SER A 301 0.82 3.35 -55.97
CA SER A 301 0.91 2.81 -57.33
C SER A 301 1.77 3.74 -58.20
N PRO A 302 2.77 3.22 -58.94
CA PRO A 302 3.54 4.02 -59.88
C PRO A 302 2.97 3.82 -61.28
N ASP A 303 2.02 4.66 -61.69
CA ASP A 303 1.67 4.78 -63.12
C ASP A 303 1.21 6.21 -63.44
N SER A 304 2.18 7.06 -63.79
CA SER A 304 1.97 8.15 -64.74
C SER A 304 3.25 8.37 -65.54
N ALA A 305 3.55 7.42 -66.42
CA ALA A 305 4.53 7.62 -67.47
C ALA A 305 3.90 8.51 -68.56
N VAL A 306 4.45 9.71 -68.67
CA VAL A 306 4.28 10.66 -69.76
C VAL A 306 4.53 9.97 -71.11
N THR A 307 3.57 10.01 -72.02
CA THR A 307 3.84 9.88 -73.46
C THR A 307 3.13 11.00 -74.22
N SER A 308 3.92 11.96 -74.66
CA SER A 308 3.56 12.85 -75.78
C SER A 308 4.27 12.36 -77.04
N TRP A 309 3.68 12.72 -78.19
CA TRP A 309 4.17 12.59 -79.58
C TRP A 309 3.64 11.42 -80.43
N ARG A 310 2.66 11.80 -81.27
CA ARG A 310 2.73 11.83 -82.75
C ARG A 310 1.64 10.99 -83.42
N GLY A 311 0.73 11.69 -84.11
CA GLY A 311 -0.25 11.12 -85.02
C GLY A 311 -0.77 12.19 -85.99
N SER A 312 0.04 12.51 -87.01
CA SER A 312 -0.42 13.26 -88.18
C SER A 312 -0.94 12.27 -89.22
N GLY A 313 -2.12 12.52 -89.80
CA GLY A 313 -2.41 12.05 -91.15
C GLY A 313 -3.86 11.72 -91.51
N LEU A 314 -4.52 12.69 -92.18
CA LEU A 314 -5.34 12.55 -93.40
C LEU A 314 -6.73 11.85 -93.32
N LYS A 315 -7.81 12.65 -93.52
CA LYS A 315 -8.70 12.73 -94.73
C LYS A 315 -9.74 11.59 -94.81
N SER A 316 -11.03 11.78 -95.13
CA SER A 316 -11.72 12.65 -96.09
C SER A 316 -13.22 12.76 -95.78
N LYS A 317 -13.87 13.81 -96.34
CA LYS A 317 -15.19 13.91 -97.04
C LYS A 317 -16.38 13.10 -96.50
N GLU A 318 -17.59 13.62 -96.43
CA GLU A 318 -18.31 14.66 -97.19
C GLU A 318 -19.49 15.14 -96.33
#